data_AF-A0A6N2E4B0-F1
#
_entry.id   AF-A0A6N2E4B0-F1
#
_cell.length_a   1.000
_cell.length_b   1.000
_cell.length_c   1.000
_cell.angle_alpha   90.00
_cell.angle_beta   90.00
_cell.angle_gamma   90.00
#
_symmetry.space_group_name_H-M   'P 1'
#
loop_
_entity.id
_entity.type
_entity.pdbx_description
1 polymer ?
#
loop_
_entity_poly.entity_id
_entity_poly.type
_entity_poly.pdbx_seq_one_letter_code
_entity_poly.pdbx_strand_id
1 'polypeptide(L)'
;MSQHNSQSDAVVTVFAPPASECAGTNTWENAVLAFEHRFAKRYGNRVRFKAAPLFSPEFFQNPAVTEAVQQGAEAPIITLNGRVIQRGGKLSERIIREELEKLGILPNA
;
A
#
# COMPACT_ATOMS: atom_id res chain seq x y z
N MET A 1 30.94 3.78 11.50
CA MET A 1 30.14 3.33 10.34
C MET A 1 28.68 3.41 10.74
N SER A 2 28.06 4.58 10.55
CA SER A 2 26.68 4.80 10.95
C SER A 2 25.76 4.21 9.89
N GLN A 3 24.96 3.22 10.28
CA GLN A 3 23.90 2.67 9.45
C GLN A 3 22.86 3.80 9.24
N HIS A 4 22.78 4.33 8.03
CA HIS A 4 21.60 5.10 7.63
C HIS A 4 20.44 4.11 7.52
N ASN A 5 19.68 4.02 8.61
CA ASN A 5 18.39 3.37 8.60
C ASN A 5 17.47 4.26 7.75
N SER A 6 17.40 4.00 6.45
CA SER A 6 16.51 4.67 5.50
C SER A 6 15.06 4.27 5.82
N GLN A 7 14.55 4.76 6.95
CA GLN A 7 13.19 4.52 7.39
C GLN A 7 12.27 5.42 6.57
N SER A 8 11.38 4.81 5.79
CA SER A 8 10.35 5.51 5.03
C SER A 8 9.35 6.18 5.99
N ASP A 9 9.03 7.44 5.74
CA ASP A 9 8.02 8.20 6.50
C ASP A 9 6.61 7.58 6.40
N ALA A 10 6.31 6.93 5.26
CA ALA A 10 5.04 6.31 4.99
C ALA A 10 5.16 4.95 4.29
N VAL A 11 4.29 4.01 4.67
CA VAL A 11 4.15 2.70 4.05
C VAL A 11 2.71 2.53 3.57
N VAL A 12 2.54 2.37 2.27
CA VAL A 12 1.28 1.99 1.63
C VAL A 12 1.25 0.47 1.49
N THR A 13 0.29 -0.20 2.12
CA THR A 13 0.12 -1.66 1.95
C THR A 13 -1.18 -1.98 1.24
N VAL A 14 -1.10 -2.79 0.19
CA VAL A 14 -2.23 -3.26 -0.61
C VAL A 14 -2.52 -4.70 -0.23
N PHE A 15 -3.64 -4.92 0.45
CA PHE A 15 -4.16 -6.23 0.81
C PHE A 15 -5.13 -6.73 -0.25
N ALA A 16 -4.83 -7.85 -0.88
CA ALA A 16 -5.64 -8.41 -1.96
C ALA A 16 -5.57 -9.94 -2.01
N PRO A 17 -6.53 -10.64 -2.65
CA PRO A 17 -6.41 -12.07 -2.87
C PRO A 17 -5.07 -12.40 -3.56
N PRO A 18 -4.44 -13.55 -3.23
CA PRO A 18 -3.24 -13.97 -3.92
C PRO A 18 -3.49 -14.10 -5.42
N ALA A 19 -2.49 -13.74 -6.23
CA ALA A 19 -2.57 -13.91 -7.68
C ALA A 19 -2.85 -15.38 -8.03
N SER A 20 -3.74 -15.62 -8.98
CA SER A 20 -3.92 -16.96 -9.56
C SER A 20 -2.76 -17.27 -10.50
N GLU A 21 -2.47 -18.56 -10.70
CA GLU A 21 -1.38 -19.03 -11.59
C GLU A 21 -1.55 -18.52 -13.03
N CYS A 22 -2.78 -18.22 -13.45
CA CYS A 22 -3.11 -17.71 -14.79
C CYS A 22 -3.18 -16.18 -14.88
N ALA A 23 -2.85 -15.43 -13.82
CA ALA A 23 -2.99 -13.97 -13.79
C ALA A 23 -2.01 -13.22 -14.70
N GLY A 24 -0.93 -13.88 -15.16
CA GLY A 24 0.10 -13.27 -16.00
C GLY A 24 0.75 -12.07 -15.32
N THR A 25 0.81 -10.93 -16.02
CA THR A 25 1.38 -9.68 -15.48
C THR A 25 0.36 -8.77 -14.78
N ASN A 26 -0.93 -9.09 -14.86
CA ASN A 26 -1.99 -8.26 -14.29
C ASN A 26 -2.27 -8.63 -12.82
N THR A 27 -1.27 -8.38 -11.97
CA THR A 27 -1.29 -8.73 -10.54
C THR A 27 -1.18 -7.51 -9.64
N TRP A 28 -1.59 -7.64 -8.38
CA TRP A 28 -1.50 -6.56 -7.39
C TRP A 28 -0.05 -6.24 -7.03
N GLU A 29 0.83 -7.24 -7.05
CA GLU A 29 2.27 -7.10 -6.87
C GLU A 29 2.87 -6.21 -7.95
N ASN A 30 2.52 -6.45 -9.22
CA ASN A 30 2.99 -5.62 -10.33
C ASN A 30 2.41 -4.20 -10.28
N ALA A 31 1.13 -4.06 -9.89
CA ALA A 31 0.52 -2.75 -9.67
C ALA A 31 1.24 -1.97 -8.56
N VAL A 32 1.55 -2.62 -7.44
CA VAL A 32 2.32 -2.04 -6.33
C VAL A 32 3.71 -1.60 -6.77
N LEU A 33 4.45 -2.44 -7.51
CA LEU A 33 5.78 -2.09 -8.03
C LEU A 33 5.72 -0.87 -8.97
N ALA A 34 4.72 -0.83 -9.85
CA ALA A 34 4.53 0.31 -10.75
C ALA A 34 4.23 1.60 -9.98
N PHE A 35 3.48 1.53 -8.88
CA PHE A 35 3.24 2.67 -8.00
C PHE A 35 4.50 3.07 -7.23
N GLU A 36 5.24 2.11 -6.68
CA GLU A 36 6.51 2.37 -5.98
C GLU A 36 7.49 3.13 -6.89
N HIS A 37 7.65 2.70 -8.14
CA HIS A 37 8.51 3.39 -9.11
C HIS A 37 8.06 4.83 -9.39
N ARG A 38 6.74 5.08 -9.51
CA ARG A 38 6.24 6.44 -9.75
C ARG A 38 6.39 7.33 -8.53
N PHE A 39 6.10 6.80 -7.35
CA PHE A 39 6.21 7.54 -6.09
C PHE A 39 7.67 7.77 -5.69
N ALA A 40 8.59 6.85 -5.96
CA ALA A 40 10.01 7.06 -5.74
C ALA A 40 10.53 8.28 -6.51
N LYS A 41 10.08 8.47 -7.76
CA LYS A 41 10.43 9.66 -8.55
C LYS A 41 9.89 10.97 -7.96
N ARG A 42 8.71 10.93 -7.34
CA ARG A 42 8.01 12.12 -6.84
C ARG A 42 8.29 12.44 -5.37
N TYR A 43 8.54 11.45 -4.54
CA TYR A 43 8.68 11.57 -3.08
C TYR A 43 10.01 11.01 -2.54
N GLY A 44 10.88 10.48 -3.41
CA GLY A 44 12.09 9.78 -2.98
C GLY A 44 11.77 8.55 -2.13
N ASN A 45 12.59 8.29 -1.11
CA ASN A 45 12.44 7.13 -0.23
C ASN A 45 11.42 7.35 0.91
N ARG A 46 10.66 8.45 0.88
CA ARG A 46 9.71 8.80 1.95
C ARG A 46 8.45 7.95 1.93
N VAL A 47 8.14 7.33 0.80
CA VAL A 47 6.95 6.48 0.61
C VAL A 47 7.38 5.12 0.08
N ARG A 48 7.04 4.04 0.79
CA ARG A 48 7.22 2.66 0.32
C ARG A 48 5.88 2.00 0.06
N PHE A 49 5.88 1.05 -0.87
CA PHE A 49 4.70 0.26 -1.16
C PHE A 49 4.95 -1.21 -0.86
N LYS A 50 3.91 -1.91 -0.40
CA LYS A 50 3.94 -3.36 -0.15
C LYS A 50 2.65 -3.99 -0.67
N ALA A 51 2.77 -5.13 -1.34
CA ALA A 51 1.66 -6.05 -1.56
C ALA A 51 1.63 -7.07 -0.42
N ALA A 52 0.45 -7.37 0.10
CA ALA A 52 0.25 -8.40 1.12
C ALA A 52 -0.96 -9.26 0.74
N PRO A 53 -0.82 -10.58 0.61
CA PRO A 53 -1.98 -11.44 0.36
C PRO A 53 -2.98 -11.35 1.52
N LEU A 54 -4.27 -11.41 1.19
CA LEU A 54 -5.30 -11.67 2.20
C LEU A 54 -5.00 -13.01 2.90
N PHE A 55 -5.23 -13.04 4.21
CA PHE A 55 -4.92 -14.18 5.08
C PHE A 55 -3.42 -14.53 5.18
N SER A 56 -2.51 -13.65 4.78
CA SER A 56 -1.09 -13.76 5.15
C SER A 56 -0.87 -13.39 6.63
N PRO A 57 0.30 -13.69 7.22
CA PRO A 57 0.65 -13.20 8.56
C PRO A 57 0.50 -11.68 8.70
N GLU A 58 0.88 -10.90 7.68
CA GLU A 58 0.72 -9.44 7.69
C GLU A 58 -0.74 -8.98 7.74
N PHE A 59 -1.64 -9.71 7.07
CA PHE A 59 -3.06 -9.44 7.15
C PHE A 59 -3.55 -9.56 8.60
N PHE A 60 -3.18 -10.66 9.28
CA PHE A 60 -3.57 -10.87 10.68
C PHE A 60 -2.89 -9.92 11.67
N GLN A 61 -1.75 -9.33 11.30
CA GLN A 61 -1.07 -8.32 12.10
C GLN A 61 -1.68 -6.91 11.94
N ASN A 62 -2.69 -6.73 11.09
CA ASN A 62 -3.36 -5.44 10.89
C ASN A 62 -4.85 -5.50 11.29
N PRO A 63 -5.19 -5.13 12.55
CA PRO A 63 -6.56 -5.19 13.05
C PRO A 63 -7.58 -4.40 12.21
N ALA A 64 -7.18 -3.24 11.68
CA ALA A 64 -8.06 -2.40 10.87
C ALA A 64 -8.45 -3.06 9.55
N VAL A 65 -7.56 -3.88 8.98
CA VAL A 65 -7.84 -4.65 7.76
C VAL A 65 -8.69 -5.88 8.07
N THR A 66 -8.38 -6.60 9.16
CA THR A 66 -9.19 -7.76 9.57
C THR A 66 -10.63 -7.35 9.89
N GLU A 67 -10.81 -6.22 10.59
CA GLU A 67 -12.14 -5.68 10.91
C GLU A 67 -12.88 -5.26 9.63
N ALA A 68 -12.20 -4.59 8.70
CA ALA A 68 -12.81 -4.19 7.43
C ALA A 68 -13.32 -5.42 6.64
N VAL A 69 -12.55 -6.51 6.59
CA VAL A 69 -12.98 -7.76 5.92
C VAL A 69 -14.16 -8.39 6.65
N GLN A 70 -14.16 -8.44 7.99
CA GLN A 70 -15.28 -8.96 8.78
C GLN A 70 -16.57 -8.15 8.55
N GLN A 71 -16.45 -6.86 8.28
CA GLN A 71 -17.56 -5.97 7.92
C GLN A 71 -17.97 -6.04 6.44
N GLY A 72 -17.35 -6.93 5.64
CA GLY A 72 -17.69 -7.13 4.23
C GLY A 72 -17.00 -6.18 3.26
N ALA A 73 -15.86 -5.59 3.62
CA ALA A 73 -15.10 -4.74 2.70
C ALA A 73 -14.60 -5.54 1.48
N GLU A 74 -14.77 -4.95 0.30
CA GLU A 74 -14.24 -5.50 -0.95
C GLU A 74 -12.73 -5.26 -1.07
N ALA A 75 -12.05 -6.22 -1.70
CA ALA A 75 -10.65 -6.09 -2.06
C ALA A 75 -10.45 -5.25 -3.35
N PRO A 76 -9.31 -4.57 -3.52
CA PRO A 76 -8.20 -4.48 -2.57
C PRO A 76 -8.53 -3.58 -1.38
N ILE A 77 -7.92 -3.85 -0.22
CA ILE A 77 -7.93 -2.95 0.93
C ILE A 77 -6.57 -2.28 1.00
N ILE A 78 -6.56 -0.96 0.93
CA ILE A 78 -5.32 -0.18 0.91
C ILE A 78 -5.17 0.54 2.23
N THR A 79 -4.00 0.41 2.83
CA THR A 79 -3.64 1.09 4.07
C THR A 79 -2.49 2.06 3.87
N LEU A 80 -2.45 3.09 4.69
CA LEU A 80 -1.31 3.99 4.86
C LEU A 80 -0.92 3.95 6.34
N ASN A 81 0.30 3.50 6.63
CA ASN A 81 0.78 3.29 8.00
C ASN A 81 -0.19 2.47 8.85
N GLY A 82 -0.78 1.42 8.26
CA GLY A 82 -1.74 0.54 8.92
C GLY A 82 -3.19 1.03 8.92
N ARG A 83 -3.46 2.32 8.69
CA ARG A 83 -4.83 2.85 8.61
C ARG A 83 -5.44 2.61 7.23
N VAL A 84 -6.65 2.06 7.15
CA VAL A 84 -7.38 1.89 5.89
C VAL A 84 -7.69 3.25 5.26
N ILE A 85 -7.30 3.43 4.00
CA ILE A 85 -7.56 4.64 3.19
C ILE A 85 -8.46 4.38 1.99
N GLN A 86 -8.58 3.12 1.56
CA GLN A 86 -9.47 2.72 0.46
C GLN A 86 -9.86 1.25 0.59
N ARG A 87 -11.06 0.92 0.10
CA ARG A 87 -11.62 -0.43 -0.02
C ARG A 87 -12.17 -0.58 -1.45
N GLY A 88 -12.01 -1.74 -2.06
CA GLY A 88 -12.52 -2.05 -3.39
C GLY A 88 -11.87 -1.27 -4.54
N GLY A 89 -12.27 -1.64 -5.76
CA GLY A 89 -11.92 -0.91 -6.98
C GLY A 89 -10.43 -0.99 -7.37
N LYS A 90 -9.90 0.10 -7.92
CA LYS A 90 -8.52 0.20 -8.42
C LYS A 90 -7.62 0.97 -7.45
N LEU A 91 -6.34 0.61 -7.38
CA LEU A 91 -5.34 1.39 -6.65
C LEU A 91 -5.31 2.84 -7.14
N SER A 92 -5.63 3.79 -6.26
CA SER A 92 -5.86 5.19 -6.61
C SER A 92 -4.70 6.09 -6.17
N GLU A 93 -3.93 6.58 -7.14
CA GLU A 93 -2.84 7.54 -6.89
C GLU A 93 -3.34 8.84 -6.24
N ARG A 94 -4.54 9.29 -6.65
CA ARG A 94 -5.18 10.49 -6.09
C ARG A 94 -5.42 10.33 -4.58
N ILE A 95 -6.04 9.22 -4.17
CA ILE A 95 -6.35 8.98 -2.75
C ILE A 95 -5.07 8.87 -1.94
N ILE A 96 -4.08 8.11 -2.41
CA ILE A 96 -2.80 7.97 -1.70
C ILE A 96 -2.11 9.33 -1.51
N ARG A 97 -2.08 10.17 -2.55
CA ARG A 97 -1.50 11.52 -2.45
C ARG A 97 -2.23 12.38 -1.42
N GLU A 98 -3.56 12.44 -1.48
CA GLU A 98 -4.35 13.23 -0.53
C GLU A 98 -4.11 12.80 0.92
N GLU A 99 -3.96 11.48 1.16
CA GLU A 99 -3.68 10.98 2.50
C GLU A 99 -2.22 11.23 2.94
N LEU A 100 -1.26 11.25 2.02
CA LEU A 100 0.13 11.65 2.31
C LEU A 100 0.24 13.14 2.64
N GLU A 101 -0.49 14.00 1.91
CA GLU A 101 -0.54 15.45 2.16
C GLU A 101 -1.10 15.76 3.55
N LYS A 102 -2.13 15.02 4.00
CA LYS A 102 -2.66 15.11 5.38
C LYS A 102 -1.62 14.75 6.45
N LEU A 103 -0.59 13.99 6.10
CA LEU A 103 0.55 13.66 6.97
C LEU A 103 1.74 14.62 6.82
N GLY A 104 1.62 15.66 5.99
CA GLY A 104 2.73 16.58 5.68
C GLY A 104 3.81 15.98 4.78
N ILE A 105 3.53 14.85 4.13
CA ILE A 105 4.45 14.23 3.15
C ILE A 105 4.12 14.81 1.78
N LEU A 106 4.88 15.84 1.41
CA LEU A 106 4.75 16.54 0.13
C LEU A 106 5.73 15.97 -0.92
N PRO A 107 5.44 16.13 -2.22
CA PRO A 107 6.39 15.84 -3.29
C PRO A 107 7.71 16.58 -3.11
N ASN A 108 8.79 16.00 -3.64
CA ASN A 108 10.06 16.69 -3.78
C ASN A 108 9.89 17.93 -4.68
N ALA A 109 10.62 19.00 -4.36
CA ALA A 109 10.67 20.22 -5.15
C ALA A 109 11.37 19.99 -6.51
#